data_AF-A0A7V8GBZ1-F1
#
_entry.id   AF-A0A7V8GBZ1-F1
#
_cell.length_a   1.000
_cell.length_b   1.000
_cell.length_c   1.000
_cell.angle_alpha   90.00
_cell.angle_beta   90.00
_cell.angle_gamma   90.00
#
_symmetry.space_group_name_H-M   'P 1'
#
loop_
_entity.id
_entity.type
_entity.pdbx_description
1 polymer ?
#
loop_
_entity_poly.entity_id
_entity_poly.type
_entity_poly.pdbx_seq_one_letter_code
_entity_poly.pdbx_strand_id
1 'polypeptide(L)' 'MTLHVPMVPGLSAPSIAGDIRIAEQVVEEGVIGVADESLLAPGMALRAVAVPLPSGEHYGCHFVPADAQGAAA' A
#
# COMPACT_ATOMS: atom_id res chain seq x y z
N MET A 1 -3.98 -8.03 -5.08
CA MET A 1 -4.68 -9.08 -4.31
C MET A 1 -5.45 -8.41 -3.21
N THR A 2 -6.74 -8.72 -3.07
CA THR A 2 -7.52 -8.22 -1.93
C THR A 2 -7.51 -9.23 -0.78
N LEU A 3 -6.95 -8.79 0.35
CA LEU A 3 -6.92 -9.49 1.62
C LEU A 3 -8.23 -9.22 2.36
N HIS A 4 -9.01 -10.27 2.61
CA HIS A 4 -10.28 -10.17 3.34
C HIS A 4 -10.16 -10.55 4.82
N VAL A 5 -8.98 -11.00 5.23
CA VAL A 5 -8.67 -11.44 6.60
C VAL A 5 -7.33 -10.81 7.01
N PRO A 6 -7.19 -10.29 8.24
CA PRO A 6 -5.92 -9.76 8.72
C PRO A 6 -4.91 -10.90 8.85
N MET A 7 -3.92 -10.92 7.95
CA MET A 7 -2.93 -12.01 7.87
C MET A 7 -1.84 -11.91 8.93
N VAL A 8 -1.61 -10.71 9.49
CA VAL A 8 -0.63 -10.42 10.54
C VAL A 8 -1.17 -9.36 11.51
N PRO A 9 -0.67 -9.28 12.76
CA PRO A 9 -1.06 -8.23 13.69
C PRO A 9 -0.81 -6.82 13.13
N GLY A 10 -1.79 -5.94 13.26
CA GLY A 10 -1.70 -4.55 12.81
C GLY A 10 -2.06 -4.32 11.34
N LEU A 11 -2.22 -5.37 10.52
CA LEU A 11 -2.72 -5.24 9.15
C LEU A 11 -4.25 -5.19 9.15
N SER A 12 -4.83 -4.10 8.66
CA SER A 12 -6.28 -3.99 8.49
C SER A 12 -6.79 -4.85 7.34
N ALA A 13 -8.01 -5.37 7.49
CA ALA A 13 -8.76 -5.99 6.42
C ALA A 13 -10.12 -5.27 6.27
N PRO A 14 -10.65 -5.09 5.04
CA PRO A 14 -9.99 -5.44 3.79
C PRO A 14 -8.80 -4.53 3.47
N SER A 15 -7.81 -5.09 2.79
CA SER A 15 -6.66 -4.34 2.25
C SER A 15 -6.22 -4.93 0.93
N ILE A 16 -5.55 -4.12 0.10
CA ILE A 16 -4.98 -4.58 -1.17
C ILE A 16 -3.48 -4.74 -0.98
N ALA A 17 -2.97 -5.94 -1.18
CA ALA A 17 -1.55 -6.23 -1.28
C ALA A 17 -1.15 -6.43 -2.75
N GLY A 18 0.06 -6.04 -3.11
CA GLY A 18 0.59 -6.28 -4.45
C GLY A 18 2.11 -6.21 -4.49
N ASP A 19 2.64 -6.62 -5.64
CA ASP A 19 4.06 -6.55 -5.97
C ASP A 19 4.39 -5.18 -6.58
N ILE A 20 5.22 -4.40 -5.91
CA ILE A 20 5.66 -3.07 -6.33
C ILE A 20 7.12 -3.12 -6.75
N ARG A 21 7.37 -2.86 -8.04
CA ARG A 21 8.74 -2.69 -8.54
C ARG A 21 9.27 -1.32 -8.14
N ILE A 22 10.27 -1.29 -7.26
CA ILE A 22 10.88 -0.05 -6.73
C ILE A 22 12.21 0.32 -7.37
N ALA A 23 12.89 -0.63 -8.01
CA ALA A 23 14.08 -0.41 -8.82
C ALA A 23 14.19 -1.48 -9.91
N GLU A 24 15.20 -1.39 -10.77
CA GLU A 24 15.53 -2.48 -11.70
C GLU A 24 15.79 -3.76 -10.90
N GLN A 25 15.04 -4.81 -11.23
CA GLN A 25 15.10 -6.13 -10.56
C GLN A 25 14.77 -6.16 -9.06
N VAL A 26 14.25 -5.06 -8.47
CA VAL A 26 13.82 -5.02 -7.07
C VAL A 26 12.31 -4.85 -6.99
N VAL A 27 11.66 -5.83 -6.36
CA VAL A 27 10.22 -5.89 -6.13
C VAL A 27 9.97 -6.05 -4.64
N GLU A 28 9.08 -5.22 -4.10
CA GLU A 28 8.63 -5.26 -2.71
C GLU A 28 7.15 -5.65 -2.69
N GLU A 29 6.75 -6.55 -1.80
CA GLU A 29 5.33 -6.77 -1.51
C GLU A 29 4.85 -5.71 -0.51
N GLY A 30 3.77 -4.99 -0.84
CA GLY A 30 3.30 -3.90 0.00
C GLY A 30 1.80 -3.64 -0.08
N VAL A 31 1.30 -2.87 0.88
CA VAL A 31 -0.11 -2.45 0.91
C VAL A 31 -0.31 -1.29 -0.07
N ILE A 32 -1.30 -1.44 -0.95
CA ILE A 32 -1.74 -0.40 -1.90
C ILE A 32 -2.96 0.32 -1.29
N GLY A 33 -2.75 1.54 -0.84
CA GLY A 33 -3.78 2.40 -0.24
C GLY A 33 -4.68 3.02 -1.30
N VAL A 34 -5.78 2.35 -1.62
CA VAL A 34 -6.88 2.90 -2.43
C VAL A 34 -8.22 2.50 -1.82
N ALA A 35 -9.25 3.32 -2.05
CA ALA A 35 -10.62 3.02 -1.60
C ALA A 35 -11.35 2.02 -2.51
N ASP A 36 -10.88 1.86 -3.76
CA ASP A 36 -11.49 1.00 -4.78
C ASP A 36 -10.40 0.32 -5.62
N GLU A 37 -10.37 -1.02 -5.59
CA GLU A 37 -9.40 -1.83 -6.36
C GLU A 37 -9.55 -1.63 -7.87
N SER A 38 -10.73 -1.28 -8.36
CA SER A 38 -10.98 -1.08 -9.80
C SER A 38 -10.20 0.09 -10.41
N LEU A 39 -9.65 0.97 -9.56
CA LEU A 39 -8.79 2.08 -9.96
C LEU A 39 -7.35 1.63 -10.26
N LEU A 40 -6.98 0.39 -9.93
CA LEU A 40 -5.63 -0.12 -10.10
C LEU A 40 -5.47 -0.87 -11.42
N ALA A 41 -4.30 -0.71 -12.03
CA ALA A 41 -3.89 -1.47 -13.20
C ALA A 41 -2.41 -1.88 -13.09
N PRO A 42 -2.01 -3.06 -13.62
CA PRO A 42 -0.60 -3.44 -13.68
C PRO A 42 0.24 -2.38 -14.41
N GLY A 43 1.41 -2.06 -13.85
CA GLY A 43 2.32 -1.04 -14.39
C GLY A 43 1.94 0.40 -14.05
N MET A 44 0.87 0.63 -13.29
CA MET A 44 0.52 1.95 -12.76
C MET A 44 1.65 2.51 -11.88
N ALA A 45 1.93 3.81 -12.03
CA ALA A 45 2.88 4.50 -11.18
C ALA A 45 2.30 4.68 -9.77
N LEU A 46 3.07 4.26 -8.77
CA LEU A 46 2.72 4.43 -7.35
C LEU A 46 3.77 5.31 -6.66
N ARG A 47 3.37 5.90 -5.53
CA ARG A 47 4.24 6.63 -4.60
C ARG A 47 4.18 5.98 -3.23
N ALA A 48 5.34 5.79 -2.61
CA ALA A 48 5.44 5.38 -1.22
C ALA A 48 5.06 6.53 -0.28
N VAL A 49 4.23 6.24 0.72
CA VAL A 49 3.83 7.16 1.79
C VAL A 49 4.11 6.52 3.14
N ALA A 50 4.69 7.32 4.05
CA ALA A 50 4.96 6.89 5.42
C ALA A 50 3.63 6.86 6.20
N VAL A 51 3.37 5.75 6.89
CA VAL A 51 2.17 5.57 7.72
C VAL A 51 2.58 5.45 9.17
N PRO A 52 2.13 6.33 10.08
CA PRO A 52 2.48 6.25 11.49
C PRO A 52 2.05 4.91 12.09
N LEU A 53 2.96 4.24 12.81
CA LEU A 53 2.59 3.05 13.59
C LEU A 53 2.11 3.47 14.99
N PRO A 54 1.25 2.66 15.66
CA PRO A 54 0.71 2.98 16.98
C PRO A 54 1.76 3.24 18.07
N SER A 55 2.99 2.73 17.90
CA SER A 55 4.08 3.01 18.84
C SER A 55 4.58 4.45 18.78
N GLY A 56 4.27 5.21 17.72
CA GLY A 56 4.71 6.60 17.54
C GLY A 56 6.19 6.80 17.19
N GLU A 57 7.00 5.74 17.28
CA GLU A 57 8.45 5.78 17.03
C GLU A 57 8.83 5.37 15.60
N HIS A 58 7.96 4.64 14.92
CA HIS A 58 8.23 4.04 13.62
C HIS A 58 7.10 4.32 12.63
N TYR A 59 7.45 4.30 11.35
CA TYR A 59 6.52 4.41 10.24
C TYR A 59 6.52 3.10 9.44
N GLY A 60 5.33 2.65 9.07
CA GLY A 60 5.14 1.71 7.98
C GLY A 60 5.20 2.43 6.63
N CYS A 61 5.04 1.66 5.56
CA CYS A 61 5.00 2.16 4.19
C CYS A 61 3.76 1.63 3.48
N HIS A 62 2.94 2.53 2.95
CA HIS A 62 1.89 2.19 1.98
C HIS A 62 2.26 2.78 0.62
N PHE A 63 1.71 2.19 -0.43
CA PHE A 63 1.83 2.69 -1.80
C PHE A 63 0.49 3.25 -2.26
N VAL A 64 0.48 4.46 -2.81
CA VAL A 64 -0.74 5.08 -3.37
C VAL A 64 -0.52 5.42 -4.84
N PRO A 65 -1.58 5.48 -5.68
CA PRO A 65 -1.44 5.97 -7.04
C PRO A 65 -0.74 7.34 -7.07
N ALA A 66 0.26 7.49 -7.94
CA ALA A 66 1.10 8.70 -7.96
C ALA A 66 0.29 9.98 -8.21
N ASP A 67 -0.76 9.85 -9.02
CA ASP A 67 -1.63 10.95 -9.44
C ASP A 67 -2.82 11.20 -8.50
N ALA A 68 -3.04 10.31 -7.51
CA ALA A 68 -4.07 10.52 -6.51
C ALA A 68 -3.63 11.62 -5.52
N GLN A 69 -4.34 12.74 -5.50
CA GLN A 69 -4.18 13.74 -4.44
C GLN A 69 -4.53 13.09 -3.10
N GLY A 70 -3.60 13.21 -2.15
CA GLY A 70 -3.50 12.42 -0.92
C GLY A 70 -4.82 12.03 -0.26
N ALA A 71 -5.02 10.72 -0.10
CA ALA A 71 -5.88 10.17 0.93
C ALA A 71 -4.98 9.49 1.97
N ALA A 72 -4.41 10.29 2.85
CA ALA A 72 -4.08 9.83 4.19
C ALA A 72 -5.28 10.22 5.06
N ALA A 73 -6.07 9.22 5.46
CA ALA A 73 -7.09 9.34 6.51
C ALA A 73 -6.79 8.26 7.55
#